data_AF-A0A937D7H9-F1
#
_entry.id   AF-A0A937D7H9-F1
#
_cell.length_a   1.000
_cell.length_b   1.000
_cell.length_c   1.000
_cell.angle_alpha   90.00
_cell.angle_beta   90.00
_cell.angle_gamma   90.00
#
_symmetry.space_group_name_H-M   'P 1'
#
loop_
_entity.id
_entity.type
_entity.pdbx_description
1 polymer ?
#
loop_
_entity_poly.entity_id
_entity_poly.type
_entity_poly.pdbx_seq_one_letter_code
_entity_poly.pdbx_strand_id
1 'polypeptide(L)'
;MIEAGEHLPLDVLLQDWLGETDPDTRAAVDAHLMACDACGNLFDDMLALGRGVRTALLAGQVFTVASADLLDRLTQQGVRVREYRVPHNGSVHCTVAPEDQVLASRLEAPLDGVQRLALVERSSLAPDRAARADDIPFDPPSGEVLYLPSIARVRTLAAQTLQVALLATDETGTEREIGRYQFHHRPWAG
;
A
#
# COMPACT_ATOMS: atom_id res chain seq x y z
N MET A 1 -4.99 17.68 29.53
CA MET A 1 -6.39 18.05 29.84
C MET A 1 -6.92 18.77 28.62
N ILE A 2 -7.89 18.19 27.93
CA ILE A 2 -8.59 18.84 26.81
C ILE A 2 -9.64 19.75 27.48
N GLU A 3 -9.52 21.06 27.30
CA GLU A 3 -10.47 22.03 27.88
C GLU A 3 -11.83 21.95 27.18
N ALA A 4 -12.90 22.29 27.90
CA ALA A 4 -14.26 22.28 27.38
C ALA A 4 -14.39 23.32 26.24
N GLY A 5 -14.47 22.84 24.99
CA GLY A 5 -14.62 23.66 23.78
C GLY A 5 -13.53 23.44 22.73
N GLU A 6 -12.45 22.72 23.06
CA GLU A 6 -11.39 22.38 22.11
C GLU A 6 -11.68 21.02 21.46
N HIS A 7 -11.70 20.97 20.12
CA HIS A 7 -11.92 19.73 19.36
C HIS A 7 -10.73 18.78 19.48
N LEU A 8 -11.00 17.48 19.45
CA LEU A 8 -9.93 16.48 19.33
C LEU A 8 -9.14 16.69 18.03
N PRO A 9 -7.81 16.69 18.09
CA PRO A 9 -7.00 16.75 16.89
C PRO A 9 -7.06 15.41 16.14
N LEU A 10 -6.95 15.47 14.82
CA LEU A 10 -7.16 14.30 13.94
C LEU A 10 -6.14 13.19 14.20
N ASP A 11 -4.91 13.53 14.55
CA ASP A 11 -3.85 12.58 14.89
C ASP A 11 -4.21 11.70 16.09
N VAL A 12 -4.82 12.29 17.13
CA VAL A 12 -5.32 11.54 18.30
C VAL A 12 -6.46 10.61 17.91
N LEU A 13 -7.40 11.06 17.06
CA LEU A 13 -8.47 10.20 16.55
C LEU A 13 -7.93 9.04 15.70
N LEU A 14 -6.91 9.29 14.89
CA LEU A 14 -6.25 8.28 14.07
C LEU A 14 -5.50 7.27 14.94
N GLN A 15 -4.72 7.73 15.91
CA GLN A 15 -4.01 6.86 16.85
C GLN A 15 -4.99 5.98 17.62
N ASP A 16 -6.09 6.54 18.12
CA ASP A 16 -7.10 5.76 18.83
C ASP A 16 -7.75 4.69 17.93
N TRP A 17 -8.12 5.08 16.71
CA TRP A 17 -8.70 4.17 15.73
C TRP A 17 -7.74 3.04 15.33
N LEU A 18 -6.45 3.33 15.24
CA LEU A 18 -5.39 2.35 14.97
C LEU A 18 -5.05 1.49 16.21
N GLY A 19 -5.61 1.80 17.38
CA GLY A 19 -5.34 1.10 18.63
C GLY A 19 -3.98 1.43 19.23
N GLU A 20 -3.45 2.62 18.94
CA GLU A 20 -2.13 3.12 19.35
C GLU A 20 -2.21 4.00 20.61
N THR A 21 -3.40 4.18 21.19
CA THR A 21 -3.63 4.93 22.43
C THR A 21 -3.60 4.02 23.66
N ASP A 22 -3.17 4.57 24.80
CA ASP A 22 -3.31 3.91 26.09
C ASP A 22 -4.78 3.92 26.58
N PRO A 23 -5.15 3.06 27.55
CA PRO A 23 -6.54 2.95 28.01
C PRO A 23 -7.14 4.25 28.57
N ASP A 24 -6.34 5.11 29.20
CA ASP A 24 -6.85 6.36 29.79
C ASP A 24 -7.12 7.39 28.69
N THR A 25 -6.22 7.48 27.70
CA THR A 25 -6.43 8.31 26.51
C THR A 25 -7.66 7.86 25.73
N ARG A 26 -7.83 6.55 25.52
CA ARG A 26 -9.01 6.00 24.85
C ARG A 26 -10.31 6.35 25.56
N ALA A 27 -10.35 6.20 26.88
CA ALA A 27 -11.53 6.57 27.66
C ALA A 27 -11.86 8.07 27.55
N ALA A 28 -10.85 8.93 27.49
CA ALA A 28 -11.03 10.37 27.28
C ALA A 28 -11.53 10.70 25.87
N VAL A 29 -11.01 10.03 24.84
CA VAL A 29 -11.47 10.15 23.45
C VAL A 29 -12.93 9.71 23.34
N ASP A 30 -13.29 8.54 23.87
CA ASP A 30 -14.66 8.03 23.88
C ASP A 30 -15.63 9.01 24.55
N ALA A 31 -15.27 9.52 25.74
CA ALA A 31 -16.08 10.51 26.45
C ALA A 31 -16.28 11.81 25.66
N HIS A 32 -15.25 12.28 24.95
CA HIS A 32 -15.34 13.47 24.13
C HIS A 32 -16.19 13.26 22.87
N LEU A 33 -16.03 12.13 22.18
CA LEU A 33 -16.83 11.78 21.01
C LEU A 33 -18.33 11.70 21.33
N MET A 34 -18.69 11.24 22.54
CA MET A 34 -20.07 11.25 23.02
C MET A 34 -20.62 12.65 23.34
N ALA A 35 -19.75 13.62 23.62
CA ALA A 35 -20.13 14.97 24.06
C ALA A 35 -19.98 16.05 22.98
N CYS A 36 -19.31 15.75 21.86
CA CYS A 36 -19.00 16.71 20.80
C CYS A 36 -19.41 16.18 19.42
N ASP A 37 -20.56 16.66 18.91
CA ASP A 37 -21.09 16.26 17.60
C ASP A 37 -20.09 16.49 16.45
N ALA A 38 -19.32 17.58 16.50
CA ALA A 38 -18.34 17.89 15.46
C ALA A 38 -17.21 16.83 15.40
N CYS A 39 -16.70 16.41 16.55
CA CYS A 39 -15.69 15.35 16.62
C CYS A 39 -16.29 13.97 16.29
N GLY A 40 -17.55 13.71 16.68
CA GLY A 40 -18.30 12.52 16.28
C GLY A 40 -18.44 12.41 14.75
N ASN A 41 -18.88 13.49 14.10
CA ASN A 41 -19.01 13.54 12.64
C ASN A 41 -17.65 13.33 11.93
N LEU A 42 -16.58 13.98 12.43
CA LEU A 42 -15.24 13.80 11.89
C LEU A 42 -14.77 12.34 12.01
N PHE A 43 -15.05 11.69 13.15
CA PHE A 43 -14.73 10.28 13.35
C PHE A 43 -15.54 9.37 12.42
N ASP A 44 -16.83 9.62 12.23
CA ASP A 44 -17.68 8.89 11.28
C ASP A 44 -17.19 9.03 9.84
N ASP A 45 -16.78 10.24 9.43
CA ASP A 45 -16.16 10.49 8.12
C ASP A 45 -14.87 9.68 7.94
N MET A 46 -14.03 9.61 8.98
CA MET A 46 -12.82 8.80 8.98
C MET A 46 -13.12 7.30 8.86
N LEU A 47 -14.11 6.79 9.58
CA LEU A 47 -14.56 5.40 9.46
C LEU A 47 -15.15 5.11 8.06
N ALA A 48 -15.88 6.06 7.48
CA ALA A 48 -16.42 5.96 6.13
C ALA A 48 -15.30 5.90 5.09
N LEU A 49 -14.27 6.74 5.24
CA LEU A 49 -13.07 6.70 4.41
C LEU A 49 -12.38 5.34 4.48
N GLY A 50 -12.15 4.81 5.69
CA GLY A 50 -11.53 3.49 5.87
C GLY A 50 -12.32 2.36 5.17
N ARG A 51 -13.65 2.37 5.26
CA ARG A 51 -14.52 1.43 4.51
C ARG A 51 -14.42 1.63 3.00
N GLY A 52 -14.35 2.88 2.53
CA GLY A 52 -14.19 3.23 1.12
C GLY A 52 -12.87 2.70 0.54
N VAL A 53 -11.76 2.92 1.25
CA VAL A 53 -10.43 2.40 0.86
C VAL A 53 -10.44 0.87 0.79
N ARG A 54 -11.01 0.18 1.79
CA ARG A 54 -11.15 -1.28 1.77
C ARG A 54 -11.96 -1.76 0.57
N THR A 55 -13.06 -1.08 0.27
CA THR A 55 -13.92 -1.41 -0.89
C THR A 55 -13.15 -1.25 -2.19
N ALA A 56 -12.41 -0.15 -2.37
CA ALA A 56 -11.59 0.10 -3.55
C ALA A 56 -10.46 -0.93 -3.70
N LEU A 57 -9.83 -1.33 -2.60
CA LEU A 57 -8.78 -2.37 -2.60
C LEU A 57 -9.35 -3.72 -3.06
N LEU A 58 -10.48 -4.14 -2.49
CA LEU A 58 -11.15 -5.41 -2.85
C LEU A 58 -11.75 -5.38 -4.26
N ALA A 59 -12.12 -4.20 -4.76
CA ALA A 59 -12.48 -3.99 -6.16
C ALA A 59 -11.26 -3.96 -7.10
N GLY A 60 -10.04 -4.04 -6.55
CA GLY A 60 -8.80 -4.07 -7.32
C GLY A 60 -8.41 -2.74 -7.94
N GLN A 61 -8.96 -1.63 -7.45
CA GLN A 61 -8.79 -0.29 -8.03
C GLN A 61 -7.61 0.48 -7.43
N VAL A 62 -7.01 -0.04 -6.38
CA VAL A 62 -5.93 0.61 -5.64
C VAL A 62 -4.58 0.10 -6.15
N PHE A 63 -3.68 1.03 -6.50
CA PHE A 63 -2.25 0.79 -6.50
C PHE A 63 -1.74 1.10 -5.09
N THR A 64 -0.95 0.21 -4.50
CA THR A 64 -0.34 0.46 -3.19
C THR A 64 0.95 -0.33 -3.01
N VAL A 65 1.72 0.07 -2.00
CA VAL A 65 2.82 -0.70 -1.44
C VAL A 65 2.43 -1.01 0.00
N ALA A 66 2.60 -2.26 0.41
CA ALA A 66 2.09 -2.73 1.70
C ALA A 66 3.12 -3.55 2.47
N SER A 67 2.78 -3.91 3.71
CA SER A 67 3.52 -4.89 4.49
C SER A 67 3.07 -6.32 4.17
N ALA A 68 3.93 -7.31 4.46
CA ALA A 68 3.57 -8.72 4.38
C ALA A 68 2.36 -9.07 5.28
N ASP A 69 2.30 -8.47 6.47
CA ASP A 69 1.19 -8.64 7.42
C ASP A 69 -0.18 -8.31 6.81
N LEU A 70 -0.27 -7.30 5.93
CA LEU A 70 -1.53 -6.99 5.26
C LEU A 70 -1.97 -8.17 4.38
N LEU A 71 -1.04 -8.76 3.63
CA LEU A 71 -1.33 -9.87 2.73
C LEU A 71 -1.77 -11.12 3.48
N ASP A 72 -1.11 -11.40 4.60
CA ASP A 72 -1.45 -12.53 5.47
C ASP A 72 -2.86 -12.34 6.06
N ARG A 73 -3.19 -11.14 6.53
CA ARG A 73 -4.54 -10.81 7.02
C ARG A 73 -5.60 -10.94 5.92
N LEU A 74 -5.34 -10.47 4.70
CA LEU A 74 -6.26 -10.61 3.58
C LEU A 74 -6.50 -12.09 3.24
N THR A 75 -5.42 -12.89 3.22
CA THR A 75 -5.50 -14.32 2.96
C THR A 75 -6.28 -15.05 4.05
N GLN A 76 -6.06 -14.73 5.32
CA GLN A 76 -6.83 -15.26 6.46
C GLN A 76 -8.32 -14.90 6.38
N GLN A 77 -8.67 -13.77 5.76
CA GLN A 77 -10.04 -13.35 5.49
C GLN A 77 -10.65 -14.02 4.24
N GLY A 78 -9.93 -14.94 3.60
CA GLY A 78 -10.40 -15.68 2.43
C GLY A 78 -10.30 -14.92 1.11
N VAL A 79 -9.58 -13.78 1.08
CA VAL A 79 -9.32 -13.04 -0.15
C VAL A 79 -8.40 -13.87 -1.05
N ARG A 80 -8.76 -14.01 -2.32
CA ARG A 80 -7.93 -14.72 -3.30
C ARG A 80 -6.76 -13.85 -3.75
N VAL A 81 -5.58 -14.12 -3.18
CA VAL A 81 -4.34 -13.42 -3.52
C VAL A 81 -3.53 -14.22 -4.55
N ARG A 82 -3.16 -13.56 -5.65
CA ARG A 82 -2.12 -14.04 -6.57
C ARG A 82 -0.80 -13.37 -6.23
N GLU A 83 0.18 -14.16 -5.80
CA GLU A 83 1.50 -13.68 -5.41
C GLU A 83 2.57 -14.06 -6.45
N TYR A 84 3.48 -13.13 -6.72
CA TYR A 84 4.74 -13.39 -7.42
C TYR A 84 5.91 -13.02 -6.51
N ARG A 85 6.93 -13.88 -6.44
CA ARG A 85 8.22 -13.56 -5.82
C ARG A 85 9.21 -13.21 -6.91
N VAL A 86 9.77 -12.01 -6.86
CA VAL A 86 10.68 -11.50 -7.88
C VAL A 86 12.05 -11.28 -7.23
N PRO A 87 13.06 -12.10 -7.56
CA PRO A 87 14.40 -11.95 -7.04
C PRO A 87 14.98 -10.56 -7.33
N HIS A 88 15.98 -10.15 -6.56
CA HIS A 88 16.64 -8.87 -6.75
C HIS A 88 17.19 -8.76 -8.19
N ASN A 89 16.76 -7.70 -8.90
CA ASN A 89 17.05 -7.45 -10.32
C ASN A 89 16.53 -8.51 -11.30
N GLY A 90 15.56 -9.30 -10.86
CA GLY A 90 15.00 -10.44 -11.59
C GLY A 90 13.79 -10.09 -12.46
N SER A 91 13.18 -11.15 -12.98
CA SER A 91 11.96 -11.06 -13.77
C SER A 91 10.99 -12.18 -13.44
N VAL A 92 9.73 -11.98 -13.84
CA VAL A 92 8.67 -12.96 -13.68
C VAL A 92 7.70 -12.92 -14.86
N HIS A 93 7.18 -14.08 -15.25
CA HIS A 93 6.02 -14.17 -16.12
C HIS A 93 4.76 -14.01 -15.28
N CYS A 94 3.99 -12.96 -15.54
CA CYS A 94 2.79 -12.68 -14.76
C CYS A 94 1.52 -12.76 -15.63
N THR A 95 0.48 -13.31 -15.02
CA THR A 95 -0.89 -13.30 -15.51
C THR A 95 -1.84 -13.10 -14.31
N VAL A 96 -3.09 -12.78 -14.59
CA VAL A 96 -4.14 -12.55 -13.59
C VAL A 96 -5.39 -13.28 -14.01
N ALA A 97 -5.82 -14.25 -13.21
CA ALA A 97 -7.05 -14.99 -13.44
C ALA A 97 -8.30 -14.19 -13.02
N PRO A 98 -9.49 -14.47 -13.58
CA PRO A 98 -10.74 -13.79 -13.23
C PRO A 98 -11.12 -13.88 -11.74
N GLU A 99 -10.71 -14.94 -11.05
CA GLU A 99 -10.97 -15.18 -9.63
C GLU A 99 -9.98 -14.51 -8.68
N ASP A 100 -8.83 -14.03 -9.17
CA ASP A 100 -7.82 -13.38 -8.33
C ASP A 100 -8.33 -12.00 -7.88
N GLN A 101 -8.44 -11.75 -6.58
CA GLN A 101 -8.96 -10.49 -6.05
C GLN A 101 -7.87 -9.48 -5.74
N VAL A 102 -6.66 -9.94 -5.43
CA VAL A 102 -5.48 -9.10 -5.16
C VAL A 102 -4.29 -9.68 -5.91
N LEU A 103 -3.53 -8.81 -6.57
CA LEU A 103 -2.25 -9.15 -7.18
C LEU A 103 -1.15 -8.53 -6.32
N ALA A 104 -0.23 -9.34 -5.83
CA ALA A 104 0.90 -8.91 -5.02
C ALA A 104 2.22 -9.43 -5.62
N SER A 105 3.25 -8.60 -5.59
CA SER A 105 4.60 -9.00 -5.97
C SER A 105 5.57 -8.65 -4.85
N ARG A 106 6.30 -9.66 -4.35
CA ARG A 106 7.40 -9.47 -3.40
C ARG A 106 8.67 -9.16 -4.20
N LEU A 107 9.15 -7.93 -4.09
CA LEU A 107 10.35 -7.44 -4.76
C LEU A 107 11.52 -7.52 -3.78
N GLU A 108 12.42 -8.48 -3.96
CA GLU A 108 13.60 -8.60 -3.09
C GLU A 108 14.55 -7.42 -3.32
N ALA A 109 14.94 -6.72 -2.25
CA ALA A 109 15.76 -5.51 -2.33
C ALA A 109 16.69 -5.35 -1.11
N PRO A 110 17.88 -4.74 -1.28
CA PRO A 110 18.76 -4.41 -0.17
C PRO A 110 18.27 -3.14 0.55
N LEU A 111 17.38 -3.34 1.53
CA LEU A 111 16.70 -2.26 2.25
C LEU A 111 17.48 -1.72 3.47
N ASP A 112 18.60 -2.35 3.84
CA ASP A 112 19.40 -1.91 4.97
C ASP A 112 19.94 -0.48 4.77
N GLY A 113 19.82 0.34 5.81
CA GLY A 113 20.19 1.76 5.79
C GLY A 113 19.37 2.66 4.84
N VAL A 114 18.28 2.17 4.23
CA VAL A 114 17.40 2.99 3.40
C VAL A 114 16.47 3.81 4.29
N GLN A 115 16.42 5.13 4.08
CA GLN A 115 15.56 6.04 4.85
C GLN A 115 14.26 6.37 4.11
N ARG A 116 14.33 6.54 2.79
CA ARG A 116 13.21 6.87 1.93
C ARG A 116 13.30 6.07 0.65
N LEU A 117 12.15 5.63 0.15
CA LEU A 117 12.05 4.78 -1.02
C LEU A 117 10.98 5.29 -1.96
N ALA A 118 11.26 5.25 -3.26
CA ALA A 118 10.30 5.49 -4.31
C ALA A 118 10.21 4.29 -5.26
N LEU A 119 9.04 4.10 -5.86
CA LEU A 119 8.79 3.10 -6.89
C LEU A 119 8.45 3.79 -8.20
N VAL A 120 9.12 3.36 -9.27
CA VAL A 120 8.89 3.86 -10.64
C VAL A 120 8.48 2.72 -11.54
N GLU A 121 7.31 2.84 -12.18
CA GLU A 121 6.83 1.91 -13.20
C GLU A 121 7.01 2.48 -14.60
N ARG A 122 7.46 1.66 -15.54
CA ARG A 122 7.52 1.98 -16.98
C ARG A 122 6.95 0.83 -17.80
N SER A 123 6.02 1.14 -18.69
CA SER A 123 5.41 0.15 -19.59
C SER A 123 6.11 0.16 -20.95
N SER A 124 6.35 -1.03 -21.52
CA SER A 124 6.83 -1.17 -22.89
C SER A 124 5.83 -0.64 -23.94
N LEU A 125 4.54 -0.50 -23.58
CA LEU A 125 3.51 0.04 -24.47
C LEU A 125 3.43 1.57 -24.43
N ALA A 126 4.03 2.20 -23.42
CA ALA A 126 4.07 3.65 -23.25
C ALA A 126 5.43 4.08 -22.67
N PRO A 127 6.54 3.93 -23.42
CA PRO A 127 7.90 4.08 -22.90
C PRO A 127 8.21 5.49 -22.38
N ASP A 128 7.54 6.50 -22.92
CA ASP A 128 7.72 7.91 -22.53
C ASP A 128 6.95 8.29 -21.25
N ARG A 129 6.13 7.37 -20.72
CA ARG A 129 5.38 7.59 -19.48
C ARG A 129 5.93 6.71 -18.37
N ALA A 130 6.17 7.33 -17.23
CA ALA A 130 6.45 6.64 -15.99
C ALA A 130 5.40 6.98 -14.95
N ALA A 131 4.89 5.99 -14.25
CA ALA A 131 4.18 6.22 -12.99
C ALA A 131 5.22 6.21 -11.86
N ARG A 132 5.05 7.10 -10.89
CA ARG A 132 5.94 7.22 -9.75
C ARG A 132 5.13 7.32 -8.46
N ALA A 133 5.58 6.59 -7.45
CA ALA A 133 5.11 6.70 -6.08
C ALA A 133 6.32 7.01 -5.20
N ASP A 134 6.26 8.16 -4.54
CA ASP A 134 7.27 8.63 -3.59
C ASP A 134 6.92 8.21 -2.17
N ASP A 135 7.93 8.11 -1.31
CA ASP A 135 7.77 7.85 0.13
C ASP A 135 6.93 6.60 0.43
N ILE A 136 7.18 5.52 -0.32
CA ILE A 136 6.46 4.27 -0.14
C ILE A 136 6.86 3.61 1.19
N PRO A 137 5.90 2.97 1.89
CA PRO A 137 6.23 2.23 3.10
C PRO A 137 7.03 0.95 2.78
N PHE A 138 7.98 0.60 3.64
CA PHE A 138 8.75 -0.64 3.57
C PHE A 138 9.21 -1.05 4.97
N ASP A 139 9.53 -2.33 5.13
CA ASP A 139 10.09 -2.89 6.37
C ASP A 139 11.53 -3.37 6.08
N PRO A 140 12.59 -2.66 6.53
CA PRO A 140 13.96 -3.02 6.19
C PRO A 140 14.35 -4.46 6.55
N PRO A 141 13.99 -5.00 7.74
CA PRO A 141 14.25 -6.40 8.09
C PRO A 141 13.63 -7.44 7.15
N SER A 142 12.53 -7.12 6.47
CA SER A 142 11.90 -8.08 5.54
C SER A 142 12.76 -8.38 4.30
N GLY A 143 13.65 -7.47 3.91
CA GLY A 143 14.45 -7.60 2.68
C GLY A 143 13.62 -7.56 1.39
N GLU A 144 12.34 -7.18 1.46
CA GLU A 144 11.45 -7.15 0.31
C GLU A 144 10.43 -6.00 0.36
N VAL A 145 10.01 -5.53 -0.80
CA VAL A 145 8.92 -4.54 -0.95
C VAL A 145 7.71 -5.24 -1.55
N LEU A 146 6.56 -5.14 -0.89
CA LEU A 146 5.32 -5.72 -1.40
C LEU A 146 4.60 -4.72 -2.32
N TYR A 147 4.68 -4.97 -3.62
CA TYR A 147 4.08 -4.16 -4.66
C TYR A 147 2.71 -4.72 -5.07
N LEU A 148 1.65 -3.93 -4.89
CA LEU A 148 0.26 -4.28 -5.21
C LEU A 148 -0.25 -3.36 -6.32
N PRO A 149 -0.12 -3.73 -7.61
CA PRO A 149 -0.76 -2.98 -8.68
C PRO A 149 -2.28 -3.08 -8.60
N SER A 150 -2.97 -2.10 -9.19
CA SER A 150 -4.41 -2.24 -9.46
C SER A 150 -4.66 -3.44 -10.35
N ILE A 151 -5.14 -4.53 -9.76
CA ILE A 151 -5.47 -5.77 -10.48
C ILE A 151 -6.59 -5.55 -11.50
N ALA A 152 -7.52 -4.62 -11.24
CA ALA A 152 -8.54 -4.22 -12.20
C ALA A 152 -7.91 -3.62 -13.47
N ARG A 153 -6.89 -2.76 -13.33
CA ARG A 153 -6.11 -2.25 -14.46
C ARG A 153 -5.32 -3.37 -15.14
N VAL A 154 -4.62 -4.21 -14.37
CA VAL A 154 -3.77 -5.28 -14.93
C VAL A 154 -4.57 -6.24 -15.80
N ARG A 155 -5.80 -6.58 -15.41
CA ARG A 155 -6.68 -7.46 -16.21
C ARG A 155 -7.00 -6.94 -17.61
N THR A 156 -7.00 -5.62 -17.81
CA THR A 156 -7.31 -5.01 -19.11
C THR A 156 -6.06 -4.83 -19.98
N LEU A 157 -4.87 -5.16 -19.46
CA LEU A 157 -3.62 -4.94 -20.16
C LEU A 157 -3.41 -5.98 -21.26
N ALA A 158 -2.93 -5.53 -22.43
CA ALA A 158 -2.37 -6.42 -23.44
C ALA A 158 -1.02 -6.99 -22.97
N ALA A 159 -0.55 -8.03 -23.68
CA ALA A 159 0.77 -8.60 -23.42
C ALA A 159 1.86 -7.51 -23.54
N GLN A 160 2.68 -7.38 -22.51
CA GLN A 160 3.68 -6.33 -22.41
C GLN A 160 4.76 -6.66 -21.38
N THR A 161 5.84 -5.88 -21.38
CA THR A 161 6.79 -5.86 -20.27
C THR A 161 6.59 -4.60 -19.45
N LEU A 162 6.33 -4.77 -18.15
CA LEU A 162 6.36 -3.69 -17.18
C LEU A 162 7.70 -3.74 -16.45
N GLN A 163 8.43 -2.63 -16.44
CA GLN A 163 9.63 -2.48 -15.64
C GLN A 163 9.27 -1.72 -14.36
N VAL A 164 9.66 -2.25 -13.22
CA VAL A 164 9.51 -1.60 -11.91
C VAL A 164 10.91 -1.35 -11.35
N ALA A 165 11.19 -0.12 -10.92
CA ALA A 165 12.45 0.22 -10.27
C ALA A 165 12.18 0.76 -8.86
N LEU A 166 13.06 0.40 -7.92
CA LEU A 166 13.08 0.92 -6.56
C LEU A 166 14.26 1.89 -6.43
N LEU A 167 13.97 3.10 -5.95
CA LEU A 167 14.94 4.19 -5.81
C LEU A 167 15.04 4.56 -4.34
N ALA A 168 16.20 4.38 -3.72
CA ALA A 168 16.48 4.87 -2.39
C ALA A 168 16.97 6.31 -2.46
N THR A 169 16.50 7.15 -1.55
CA THR A 169 16.99 8.51 -1.38
C THR A 169 17.88 8.57 -0.15
N ASP A 170 19.10 9.07 -0.33
CA ASP A 170 20.04 9.28 0.78
C ASP A 170 19.78 10.60 1.53
N GLU A 171 20.58 10.85 2.58
CA GLU A 171 20.48 12.04 3.43
C GLU A 171 20.70 13.36 2.67
N THR A 172 21.40 13.31 1.53
CA THR A 172 21.62 14.49 0.68
C THR A 172 20.47 14.75 -0.29
N GLY A 173 19.49 13.84 -0.34
CA GLY A 173 18.40 13.86 -1.31
C GLY A 173 18.77 13.24 -2.65
N THR A 174 19.92 12.58 -2.77
CA THR A 174 20.34 11.93 -4.02
C THR A 174 19.65 10.57 -4.15
N GLU A 175 19.08 10.31 -5.32
CA GLU A 175 18.44 9.03 -5.62
C GLU A 175 19.44 8.02 -6.18
N ARG A 176 19.41 6.81 -5.64
CA ARG A 176 20.11 5.64 -6.19
C ARG A 176 19.12 4.51 -6.46
N GLU A 177 19.26 3.86 -7.61
CA GLU A 177 18.51 2.64 -7.87
C GLU A 177 19.04 1.50 -6.99
N ILE A 178 18.12 0.81 -6.31
CA ILE A 178 18.43 -0.34 -5.44
C ILE A 178 17.81 -1.64 -5.93
N GLY A 179 17.02 -1.60 -6.99
CA GLY A 179 16.42 -2.78 -7.60
C GLY A 179 15.67 -2.45 -8.89
N ARG A 180 15.73 -3.35 -9.86
CA ARG A 180 15.02 -3.24 -11.15
C ARG A 180 14.42 -4.57 -11.58
N TYR A 181 13.12 -4.62 -11.70
CA TYR A 181 12.35 -5.84 -11.93
C TYR A 181 11.60 -5.78 -13.25
N GLN A 182 11.45 -6.93 -13.90
CA GLN A 182 10.70 -7.05 -15.15
C GLN A 182 9.50 -8.00 -14.99
N PHE A 183 8.33 -7.52 -15.35
CA PHE A 183 7.10 -8.29 -15.37
C PHE A 183 6.70 -8.53 -16.82
N HIS A 184 6.85 -9.77 -17.28
CA HIS A 184 6.41 -10.21 -18.59
C HIS A 184 4.93 -10.59 -18.50
N HIS A 185 4.07 -9.58 -18.63
CA HIS A 185 2.63 -9.73 -18.50
C HIS A 185 2.03 -10.36 -19.76
N ARG A 186 1.13 -11.34 -19.56
CA ARG A 186 0.24 -11.84 -20.60
C ARG A 186 -1.20 -11.91 -20.07
N PRO A 187 -2.20 -11.58 -20.91
CA PRO A 187 -3.60 -11.81 -20.60
C PRO A 187 -3.85 -13.27 -20.21
N TRP A 188 -4.83 -13.51 -19.33
CA TRP A 188 -5.25 -14.85 -18.97
C TRP A 188 -5.79 -15.59 -20.19
N ALA A 189 -5.32 -16.81 -20.42
CA ALA A 189 -5.65 -17.59 -21.61
C ALA A 189 -6.77 -18.64 -21.39
N GLY A 190 -7.18 -18.89 -20.14
CA GLY A 190 -8.08 -20.00 -19.79
C GLY A 190 -7.34 -21.16 -19.15
#